data_AF-A0AAP7FI68-F1
#
_entry.id   AF-A0AAP7FI68-F1
#
_cell.length_a   1.000
_cell.length_b   1.000
_cell.length_c   1.000
_cell.angle_alpha   90.00
_cell.angle_beta   90.00
_cell.angle_gamma   90.00
#
_symmetry.space_group_name_H-M   'P 1'
#
loop_
_entity.id
_entity.type
_entity.pdbx_description
1 polymer ?
#
loop_
_entity_poly.entity_id
_entity_poly.type
_entity_poly.pdbx_seq_one_letter_code
_entity_poly.pdbx_strand_id
1 'polypeptide(L)'
;MKFSLEQYSNVVNATEEPKWVNSPTKRNLYREVHKAFNRIKTLMEAGTVLGVKDRRIVARNIAKESGVHDSLLNKRRQPEIHELITNKNSELEDLWESLSATKYSASKKPTKEEIKKELRSQTSEIDRLTNLRLAEALTAAISNQMIDSHRTLIATIEHLKAENAELQIRNEELSKQLRQMMKTVTMIK
;
A
#
# COMPACT_ATOMS: atom_id res chain seq x y z
N MET A 1 6.26 16.69 -3.23
CA MET A 1 7.20 15.63 -3.66
C MET A 1 6.46 14.71 -4.62
N LYS A 2 6.93 14.55 -5.87
CA LYS A 2 6.30 13.69 -6.87
C LYS A 2 6.78 12.26 -6.64
N PHE A 3 5.88 11.40 -6.18
CA PHE A 3 6.12 9.97 -6.08
C PHE A 3 5.95 9.37 -7.48
N SER A 4 7.02 8.85 -8.08
CA SER A 4 6.97 8.13 -9.36
C SER A 4 7.25 6.65 -9.13
N LEU A 5 6.28 5.79 -9.45
CA LEU A 5 6.38 4.33 -9.33
C LEU A 5 7.44 3.69 -10.23
N GLU A 6 8.07 4.45 -11.14
CA GLU A 6 9.09 3.95 -12.06
C GLU A 6 10.36 3.47 -11.34
N GLN A 7 10.63 3.97 -10.12
CA GLN A 7 11.75 3.53 -9.28
C GLN A 7 11.54 2.14 -8.66
N TYR A 8 10.34 1.58 -8.75
CA TYR A 8 10.02 0.21 -8.36
C TYR A 8 9.75 -0.68 -9.58
N SER A 9 10.15 -0.26 -10.78
CA SER A 9 10.37 -1.23 -11.84
C SER A 9 11.54 -2.10 -11.41
N ASN A 10 11.24 -3.32 -10.95
CA ASN A 10 12.20 -4.40 -11.06
C ASN A 10 12.53 -4.45 -12.55
N VAL A 11 13.63 -3.81 -12.94
CA VAL A 11 14.29 -4.06 -14.21
C VAL A 11 14.35 -5.57 -14.27
N VAL A 12 13.59 -6.14 -15.19
CA VAL A 12 13.54 -7.57 -15.44
C VAL A 12 14.93 -7.90 -15.97
N ASN A 13 15.87 -8.11 -15.04
CA ASN A 13 17.19 -8.60 -15.33
C ASN A 13 16.95 -9.88 -16.11
N ALA A 14 17.48 -9.91 -17.34
CA ALA A 14 17.38 -11.04 -18.24
C ALA A 14 17.63 -12.31 -17.43
N THR A 15 16.61 -13.17 -17.34
CA THR A 15 16.58 -14.39 -16.53
C THR A 15 17.94 -15.07 -16.57
N GLU A 16 18.78 -14.85 -15.54
CA GLU A 16 20.11 -15.45 -15.49
C GLU A 16 19.89 -16.95 -15.45
N GLU A 17 20.28 -17.65 -16.51
CA GLU A 17 20.17 -19.11 -16.55
C GLU A 17 20.92 -19.65 -15.32
N PRO A 18 20.28 -20.51 -14.49
CA PRO A 18 20.90 -20.98 -13.26
C PRO A 18 22.25 -21.65 -13.54
N LYS A 19 23.20 -21.54 -12.60
CA LYS A 19 24.57 -22.08 -12.74
C LYS A 19 24.64 -23.58 -13.11
N TRP A 20 23.59 -24.35 -12.80
CA TRP A 20 23.49 -25.77 -13.13
C TRP A 20 23.11 -26.05 -14.60
N VAL A 21 22.67 -25.04 -15.36
CA VAL A 21 22.36 -25.09 -16.79
C VAL A 21 23.65 -24.98 -17.61
N ASN A 22 24.52 -25.97 -17.47
CA ASN A 22 25.85 -26.00 -18.06
C ASN A 22 25.93 -26.71 -19.44
N SER A 23 24.84 -27.36 -19.86
CA SER A 23 24.78 -28.15 -21.10
C SER A 23 23.67 -27.65 -22.02
N PRO A 24 23.84 -27.72 -23.36
CA PRO A 24 22.77 -27.41 -24.31
C PRO A 24 21.47 -28.18 -24.05
N THR A 25 21.56 -29.43 -23.61
CA THR A 25 20.38 -30.25 -23.28
C THR A 25 19.66 -29.73 -22.04
N LYS A 26 20.39 -29.40 -20.98
CA LYS A 26 19.83 -28.77 -19.77
C LYS A 26 19.20 -27.42 -20.07
N ARG A 27 19.81 -26.63 -20.96
CA ARG A 27 19.30 -25.33 -21.41
C ARG A 27 17.98 -25.49 -22.16
N ASN A 28 17.88 -26.48 -23.04
CA ASN A 28 16.63 -26.76 -23.75
C ASN A 28 15.52 -27.18 -22.78
N LEU A 29 15.82 -28.10 -21.86
CA LEU A 29 14.87 -28.54 -20.83
C LEU A 29 14.40 -27.38 -19.95
N TYR A 30 15.32 -26.50 -19.51
CA TYR A 30 14.99 -25.32 -18.73
C TYR A 30 14.02 -24.40 -19.47
N ARG A 31 14.28 -24.11 -20.74
CA ARG A 31 13.41 -23.25 -21.57
C ARG A 31 12.02 -23.85 -21.77
N GLU A 32 11.93 -25.14 -22.06
CA GLU A 32 10.64 -25.80 -22.24
C GLU A 32 9.84 -25.87 -20.93
N VAL A 33 10.47 -26.04 -19.77
CA VAL A 33 9.78 -25.93 -18.46
C VAL A 33 9.18 -24.54 -18.25
N HIS A 34 9.96 -23.48 -18.52
CA HIS A 34 9.47 -22.10 -18.38
C HIS A 34 8.36 -21.77 -19.38
N LYS A 35 8.46 -22.26 -20.60
CA LYS A 35 7.43 -22.10 -21.63
C LYS A 35 6.13 -22.82 -21.26
N ALA A 36 6.22 -24.05 -20.74
CA ALA A 36 5.08 -24.80 -20.24
C ALA A 36 4.43 -24.08 -19.04
N PHE A 37 5.23 -23.58 -18.10
CA PHE A 37 4.76 -22.77 -16.97
C PHE A 37 3.99 -21.54 -17.44
N ASN A 38 4.58 -20.74 -18.33
CA ASN A 38 3.95 -19.54 -18.86
C ASN A 38 2.65 -19.85 -19.61
N ARG A 39 2.62 -20.94 -20.39
CA ARG A 39 1.41 -21.39 -21.09
C ARG A 39 0.28 -21.76 -20.13
N ILE A 40 0.58 -22.49 -19.05
CA ILE A 40 -0.45 -22.87 -18.07
C ILE A 40 -0.91 -21.64 -17.30
N LYS A 41 0.02 -20.77 -16.90
CA LYS A 41 -0.28 -19.51 -16.22
C LYS A 41 -1.23 -18.63 -17.04
N THR A 42 -0.96 -18.43 -18.33
CA THR A 42 -1.86 -17.64 -19.19
C THR A 42 -3.24 -18.27 -19.36
N LEU A 43 -3.33 -19.61 -19.43
CA LEU A 43 -4.62 -20.31 -19.49
C LEU A 43 -5.43 -20.18 -18.19
N MET A 44 -4.76 -20.19 -17.03
CA MET A 44 -5.36 -19.98 -15.71
C MET A 44 -5.88 -18.54 -15.56
N GLU A 45 -5.06 -17.55 -15.93
CA GLU A 45 -5.42 -16.12 -15.91
C GLU A 45 -6.57 -15.80 -16.87
N ALA A 46 -6.58 -16.41 -18.06
CA ALA A 46 -7.67 -16.31 -19.02
C ALA A 46 -8.98 -16.97 -18.53
N GLY A 47 -8.95 -17.69 -17.40
CA GLY A 47 -10.12 -18.29 -16.78
C GLY A 47 -10.62 -19.56 -17.44
N THR A 48 -9.81 -20.22 -18.26
CA THR A 48 -10.16 -21.48 -18.93
C THR A 48 -10.36 -22.59 -17.88
N VAL A 49 -11.37 -23.46 -18.08
CA VAL A 49 -11.60 -24.60 -17.17
C VAL A 49 -10.55 -25.68 -17.45
N LEU A 50 -9.44 -25.65 -16.71
CA LEU A 50 -8.38 -26.66 -16.79
C LEU A 50 -8.69 -27.83 -15.84
N GLY A 51 -8.47 -29.07 -16.27
CA GLY A 51 -8.50 -30.24 -15.40
C GLY A 51 -7.27 -30.31 -14.49
N VAL A 52 -7.31 -31.13 -13.43
CA VAL A 52 -6.19 -31.28 -12.46
C VAL A 52 -4.86 -31.63 -13.13
N LYS A 53 -4.90 -32.42 -14.21
CA LYS A 53 -3.71 -32.82 -14.97
C LYS A 53 -3.17 -31.70 -15.87
N ASP A 54 -4.04 -30.82 -16.38
CA ASP A 54 -3.68 -29.75 -17.31
C ASP A 54 -3.14 -28.51 -16.58
N ARG A 55 -3.35 -28.44 -15.26
CA ARG A 55 -2.81 -27.41 -14.37
C ARG A 55 -1.36 -27.66 -13.95
N ARG A 56 -0.82 -28.85 -14.24
CA ARG A 56 0.50 -29.27 -13.79
C ARG A 56 1.43 -29.53 -14.97
N ILE A 57 2.67 -29.10 -14.82
CA ILE A 57 3.79 -29.46 -15.69
C ILE A 57 4.13 -30.93 -15.43
N VAL A 58 3.95 -31.75 -16.47
CA VAL A 58 4.28 -33.19 -16.45
C VAL A 58 5.64 -33.40 -17.11
N ALA A 59 6.58 -34.01 -16.40
CA ALA A 59 7.94 -34.25 -16.89
C ALA A 59 7.99 -34.97 -18.25
N ARG A 60 7.10 -35.94 -18.47
CA ARG A 60 6.98 -36.65 -19.75
C ARG A 60 6.68 -35.72 -20.94
N ASN A 61 5.87 -34.70 -20.73
CA ASN A 61 5.53 -33.74 -21.80
C ASN A 61 6.75 -32.89 -22.12
N ILE A 62 7.49 -32.44 -21.11
CA ILE A 62 8.75 -31.71 -21.28
C ILE A 62 9.79 -32.57 -22.03
N ALA A 63 9.89 -33.87 -21.71
CA ALA A 63 10.79 -34.81 -22.40
C ALA A 63 10.47 -34.86 -23.89
N LYS A 64 9.18 -35.04 -24.22
CA LYS A 64 8.67 -35.11 -25.58
C LYS A 64 8.91 -33.81 -26.35
N GLU A 65 8.63 -32.67 -25.74
CA GLU A 65 8.81 -31.34 -26.35
C GLU A 65 10.29 -30.99 -26.54
N SER A 66 11.16 -31.49 -25.66
CA SER A 66 12.61 -31.27 -25.76
C SER A 66 13.34 -32.29 -26.66
N GLY A 67 12.64 -33.28 -27.20
CA GLY A 67 13.23 -34.34 -28.05
C GLY A 67 14.10 -35.34 -27.28
N VAL A 68 13.83 -35.52 -25.98
CA VAL A 68 14.63 -36.37 -25.08
C VAL A 68 13.78 -37.52 -24.52
N HIS A 69 14.41 -38.66 -24.24
CA HIS A 69 13.72 -39.80 -23.65
C HIS A 69 13.28 -39.52 -22.20
N ASP A 70 12.08 -39.99 -21.81
CA ASP A 70 11.46 -39.79 -20.49
C ASP A 70 12.38 -40.20 -19.32
N SER A 71 13.18 -41.23 -19.53
CA SER A 71 14.15 -41.71 -18.54
C SER A 71 15.20 -40.67 -18.15
N LEU A 72 15.51 -39.67 -19.00
CA LEU A 72 16.51 -38.64 -18.67
C LEU A 72 15.99 -37.66 -17.59
N LEU A 73 14.69 -37.42 -17.54
CA LEU A 73 14.04 -36.50 -16.58
C LEU A 73 13.74 -37.15 -15.23
N ASN A 74 14.25 -38.36 -14.98
CA ASN A 74 14.14 -39.01 -13.69
C ASN A 74 14.95 -38.23 -12.62
N LYS A 75 14.40 -38.13 -11.41
CA LYS A 75 15.00 -37.49 -10.22
C LYS A 75 16.47 -37.87 -10.00
N ARG A 76 16.87 -39.11 -10.30
CA ARG A 76 18.26 -39.56 -10.17
C ARG A 76 19.22 -38.97 -11.21
N ARG A 77 18.76 -38.69 -12.43
CA ARG A 77 19.61 -38.30 -13.57
C ARG A 77 19.67 -36.78 -13.77
N GLN A 78 18.59 -36.08 -13.50
CA GLN A 78 18.47 -34.62 -13.62
C GLN A 78 17.70 -34.08 -12.41
N PRO A 79 18.28 -34.15 -11.19
CA PRO A 79 17.61 -33.72 -9.97
C PRO A 79 17.19 -32.24 -10.02
N GLU A 80 18.00 -31.38 -10.64
CA GLU A 80 17.78 -29.93 -10.68
C GLU A 80 16.56 -29.55 -11.53
N ILE A 81 16.38 -30.22 -12.68
CA ILE A 81 15.19 -30.03 -13.53
C ILE A 81 13.93 -30.57 -12.85
N HIS A 82 14.05 -31.73 -12.18
CA HIS A 82 12.93 -32.30 -11.45
C HIS A 82 12.48 -31.37 -10.31
N GLU A 83 13.42 -30.80 -9.58
CA GLU A 83 13.15 -29.80 -8.54
C GLU A 83 12.51 -28.54 -9.13
N LEU A 84 13.01 -28.03 -10.26
CA LEU A 84 12.40 -26.90 -10.96
C LEU A 84 10.94 -27.18 -11.34
N ILE A 85 10.63 -28.35 -11.89
CA ILE A 85 9.26 -28.74 -12.22
C ILE A 85 8.39 -28.80 -10.96
N THR A 86 8.94 -29.30 -9.85
CA THR A 86 8.21 -29.40 -8.57
C THR A 86 7.87 -28.01 -8.04
N ASN A 87 8.85 -27.09 -8.03
CA ASN A 87 8.67 -25.71 -7.57
C ASN A 87 7.72 -24.92 -8.48
N LYS A 88 7.82 -25.11 -9.80
CA LYS A 88 6.90 -24.46 -10.75
C LYS A 88 5.48 -25.02 -10.64
N ASN A 89 5.33 -26.30 -10.29
CA ASN A 89 4.02 -26.89 -10.02
C ASN A 89 3.40 -26.39 -8.71
N SER A 90 4.18 -26.18 -7.66
CA SER A 90 3.65 -25.56 -6.44
C SER A 90 3.21 -24.12 -6.71
N GLU A 91 4.01 -23.35 -7.45
CA GLU A 91 3.65 -21.98 -7.85
C GLU A 91 2.34 -21.95 -8.68
N LEU A 92 2.13 -22.92 -9.58
CA LEU A 92 0.88 -23.05 -10.34
C LEU A 92 -0.32 -23.43 -9.45
N GLU A 93 -0.11 -24.25 -8.42
CA GLU A 93 -1.16 -24.60 -7.47
C GLU A 93 -1.55 -23.40 -6.61
N ASP A 94 -0.58 -22.63 -6.09
CA ASP A 94 -0.83 -21.41 -5.32
C ASP A 94 -1.58 -20.35 -6.15
N LEU A 95 -1.19 -20.20 -7.42
CA LEU A 95 -1.90 -19.34 -8.37
C LEU A 95 -3.32 -19.83 -8.61
N TRP A 96 -3.53 -21.14 -8.71
CA TRP A 96 -4.87 -21.70 -8.85
C TRP A 96 -5.72 -21.50 -7.59
N GLU A 97 -5.19 -21.74 -6.40
CA GLU A 97 -5.88 -21.56 -5.12
C GLU A 97 -6.31 -20.09 -4.92
N SER A 98 -5.42 -19.13 -5.19
CA SER A 98 -5.74 -17.70 -5.11
C SER A 98 -6.82 -17.27 -6.12
N LEU A 99 -6.71 -17.74 -7.37
CA LEU A 99 -7.73 -17.45 -8.40
C LEU A 99 -9.07 -18.14 -8.09
N SER A 100 -9.05 -19.36 -7.56
CA SER A 100 -10.26 -20.10 -7.23
C SER A 100 -10.93 -19.63 -5.95
N ALA A 101 -10.17 -19.14 -4.96
CA ALA A 101 -10.72 -18.47 -3.77
C ALA A 101 -11.46 -17.17 -4.14
N THR A 102 -10.98 -16.46 -5.16
CA THR A 102 -11.62 -15.23 -5.65
C THR A 102 -12.86 -15.53 -6.51
N LYS A 103 -12.88 -16.67 -7.21
CA LYS A 103 -14.05 -17.10 -7.98
C LYS A 103 -15.13 -17.59 -7.02
N TYR A 104 -16.20 -16.81 -6.89
CA TYR A 104 -17.42 -17.24 -6.19
C TYR A 104 -17.93 -18.55 -6.82
N SER A 105 -17.64 -19.67 -6.17
CA SER A 105 -18.18 -20.97 -6.54
C SER A 105 -19.66 -20.95 -6.17
N ALA A 106 -20.52 -20.68 -7.16
CA ALA A 106 -21.98 -20.73 -7.00
C ALA A 106 -22.48 -22.11 -6.48
N SER A 107 -21.62 -23.12 -6.47
CA SER A 107 -21.94 -24.49 -6.10
C SER A 107 -21.91 -24.77 -4.60
N LYS A 108 -21.26 -23.94 -3.76
CA LYS A 108 -21.32 -24.08 -2.29
C LYS A 108 -21.93 -22.84 -1.67
N LYS A 109 -23.22 -22.92 -1.36
CA LYS A 109 -23.86 -21.93 -0.49
C LYS A 109 -23.13 -21.95 0.85
N PRO A 110 -22.66 -20.79 1.36
CA PRO A 110 -22.02 -20.74 2.66
C PRO A 110 -22.98 -21.26 3.72
N THR A 111 -22.45 -22.00 4.68
CA THR A 111 -23.24 -22.53 5.79
C THR A 111 -23.72 -21.38 6.67
N LYS A 112 -24.82 -21.61 7.39
CA LYS A 112 -25.38 -20.61 8.32
C LYS A 112 -24.36 -20.13 9.37
N GLU A 113 -23.43 -21.00 9.76
CA GLU A 113 -22.36 -20.66 10.71
C GLU A 113 -21.30 -19.75 10.10
N GLU A 114 -20.87 -20.03 8.87
CA GLU A 114 -19.95 -19.16 8.13
C GLU A 114 -20.56 -17.78 7.93
N ILE A 115 -21.82 -17.69 7.51
CA ILE A 115 -22.54 -16.42 7.35
C ILE A 115 -22.62 -15.65 8.68
N LYS A 116 -22.91 -16.34 9.79
CA LYS A 116 -22.96 -15.69 11.12
C LYS A 116 -21.59 -15.19 11.56
N LYS A 117 -20.52 -15.92 11.27
CA LYS A 117 -19.15 -15.53 11.60
C LYS A 117 -18.73 -14.32 10.77
N GLU A 118 -19.00 -14.34 9.48
CA GLU A 118 -18.76 -13.23 8.55
C GLU A 118 -19.52 -11.98 9.01
N LEU A 119 -20.80 -12.11 9.33
CA LEU A 119 -21.64 -11.00 9.78
C LEU A 119 -21.08 -10.39 11.07
N ARG A 120 -20.69 -11.20 12.06
CA ARG A 120 -20.04 -10.70 13.29
C ARG A 120 -18.75 -9.95 12.98
N SER A 121 -17.90 -10.51 12.11
CA SER A 121 -16.64 -9.89 11.72
C SER A 121 -16.87 -8.54 11.02
N GLN A 122 -17.83 -8.48 10.10
CA GLN A 122 -18.18 -7.27 9.37
C GLN A 122 -18.81 -6.23 10.29
N THR A 123 -19.67 -6.62 11.23
CA THR A 123 -20.24 -5.69 12.22
C THR A 123 -19.15 -5.09 13.11
N SER A 124 -18.21 -5.89 13.61
CA SER A 124 -17.08 -5.35 14.38
C SER A 124 -16.20 -4.40 13.57
N GLU A 125 -15.97 -4.67 12.29
CA GLU A 125 -15.18 -3.74 11.46
C GLU A 125 -15.95 -2.45 11.17
N ILE A 126 -17.26 -2.51 10.97
CA ILE A 126 -18.11 -1.31 10.86
C ILE A 126 -18.00 -0.48 12.14
N ASP A 127 -18.13 -1.10 13.32
CA ASP A 127 -18.00 -0.40 14.60
C ASP A 127 -16.60 0.21 14.80
N ARG A 128 -15.55 -0.48 14.34
CA ARG A 128 -14.18 0.06 14.38
C ARG A 128 -14.05 1.29 13.49
N LEU A 129 -14.56 1.22 12.26
CA LEU A 129 -14.48 2.29 11.27
C LEU A 129 -15.34 3.51 11.65
N THR A 130 -16.51 3.29 12.25
CA THR A 130 -17.37 4.38 12.73
C THR A 130 -16.70 5.13 13.87
N ASN A 131 -16.11 4.42 14.83
CA ASN A 131 -15.34 5.03 15.92
C ASN A 131 -14.14 5.83 15.41
N LEU A 132 -13.42 5.30 14.41
CA LEU A 132 -12.29 5.99 13.80
C LEU A 132 -12.73 7.28 13.11
N ARG A 133 -13.81 7.24 12.32
CA ARG A 133 -14.39 8.44 11.69
C ARG A 133 -14.90 9.46 12.70
N LEU A 134 -15.49 9.01 13.81
CA LEU A 134 -15.92 9.89 14.89
C LEU A 134 -14.71 10.61 15.51
N ALA A 135 -13.63 9.88 15.80
CA ALA A 135 -12.40 10.45 16.34
C ALA A 135 -11.77 11.48 15.39
N GLU A 136 -11.74 11.20 14.09
CA GLU A 136 -11.29 12.13 13.06
C GLU A 136 -12.14 13.41 13.03
N ALA A 137 -13.47 13.25 13.03
CA ALA A 137 -14.41 14.38 13.03
C ALA A 137 -14.25 15.26 14.29
N LEU A 138 -14.11 14.64 15.47
CA LEU A 138 -13.88 15.36 16.72
C LEU A 138 -12.54 16.10 16.71
N THR A 139 -11.48 15.48 16.21
CA THR A 139 -10.16 16.10 16.11
C THR A 139 -10.20 17.31 15.18
N ALA A 140 -10.87 17.19 14.03
CA ALA A 140 -11.06 18.30 13.10
C ALA A 140 -11.87 19.45 13.72
N ALA A 141 -12.94 19.13 14.46
CA ALA A 141 -13.77 20.12 15.14
C ALA A 141 -12.97 20.90 16.20
N ILE A 142 -12.19 20.19 17.03
CA ILE A 142 -11.32 20.81 18.05
C ILE A 142 -10.27 21.70 17.39
N SER A 143 -9.63 21.23 16.31
CA SER A 143 -8.63 22.01 15.58
C SER A 143 -9.22 23.31 15.02
N ASN A 144 -10.42 23.25 14.43
CA ASN A 144 -11.09 24.43 13.89
C ASN A 144 -11.45 25.41 15.00
N GLN A 145 -11.99 24.94 16.12
CA GLN A 145 -12.29 25.78 17.28
C GLN A 145 -11.04 26.45 17.85
N MET A 146 -9.90 25.74 17.88
CA MET A 146 -8.62 26.31 18.31
C MET A 146 -8.17 27.44 17.36
N ILE A 147 -8.27 27.23 16.05
CA ILE A 147 -7.94 28.26 15.04
C ILE A 147 -8.81 29.50 15.22
N ASP A 148 -10.12 29.32 15.41
CA ASP A 148 -11.03 30.45 15.62
C ASP A 148 -10.72 31.20 16.92
N SER A 149 -10.42 30.47 18.00
CA SER A 149 -9.99 31.11 19.27
C SER A 149 -8.70 31.91 19.11
N HIS A 150 -7.73 31.40 18.34
CA HIS A 150 -6.49 32.10 18.05
C HIS A 150 -6.74 33.38 17.25
N ARG A 151 -7.65 33.34 16.27
CA ARG A 151 -8.04 34.54 15.50
C ARG A 151 -8.65 35.59 16.41
N THR A 152 -9.55 35.21 17.32
CA THR A 152 -10.14 36.15 18.28
C THR A 152 -9.07 36.75 19.18
N LEU A 153 -8.15 35.95 19.73
CA LEU A 153 -7.06 36.44 20.57
C LEU A 153 -6.14 37.41 19.82
N ILE A 154 -5.80 37.12 18.56
CA ILE A 154 -5.00 38.02 17.72
C ILE A 154 -5.71 39.37 17.56
N ALA A 155 -7.00 39.36 17.23
CA ALA A 155 -7.79 40.59 17.10
C ALA A 155 -7.84 41.39 18.41
N THR A 156 -7.98 40.72 19.56
CA THR A 156 -7.95 41.38 20.87
C THR A 156 -6.57 41.97 21.17
N ILE A 157 -5.48 41.26 20.85
CA ILE A 157 -4.11 41.76 21.02
C ILE A 157 -3.87 43.00 20.15
N GLU A 158 -4.31 42.98 18.89
CA GLU A 158 -4.18 44.13 17.99
C GLU A 158 -4.96 45.34 18.51
N HIS A 159 -6.19 45.13 18.99
CA HIS A 159 -7.00 46.18 19.58
C HIS A 159 -6.33 46.80 20.82
N LEU A 160 -5.88 45.96 21.76
CA LEU A 160 -5.19 46.42 22.97
C LEU A 160 -3.87 47.14 22.65
N LYS A 161 -3.14 46.71 21.62
CA LYS A 161 -1.93 47.41 21.16
C LYS A 161 -2.25 48.81 20.63
N ALA A 162 -3.34 48.95 19.87
CA ALA A 162 -3.78 50.26 19.38
C ALA A 162 -4.19 51.19 20.52
N GLU A 163 -5.00 50.69 21.47
CA GLU A 163 -5.42 51.46 22.64
C GLU A 163 -4.24 51.90 23.51
N ASN A 164 -3.27 51.00 23.74
CA ASN A 164 -2.08 51.32 24.52
C ASN A 164 -1.21 52.39 23.82
N ALA A 165 -1.10 52.34 22.49
CA ALA A 165 -0.42 53.38 21.72
C ALA A 165 -1.12 54.74 21.84
N GLU A 166 -2.45 54.79 21.76
CA GLU A 166 -3.22 56.02 21.96
C GLU A 166 -3.05 56.59 23.38
N LEU A 167 -3.12 55.74 24.39
CA LEU A 167 -2.91 56.14 25.79
C LEU A 167 -1.49 56.67 26.02
N GLN A 168 -0.49 56.06 25.37
CA GLN A 168 0.90 56.51 25.45
C GLN A 168 1.07 57.91 24.83
N ILE A 169 0.51 58.14 23.64
CA ILE A 169 0.48 59.48 23.00
C ILE A 169 -0.19 60.50 23.92
N ARG A 170 -1.36 60.15 24.50
CA ARG A 170 -2.09 61.05 25.38
C ARG A 170 -1.31 61.39 26.66
N ASN A 171 -0.64 60.41 27.25
CA ASN A 171 0.23 60.63 28.42
C ASN A 171 1.43 61.53 28.09
N GLU A 172 2.04 61.36 26.91
CA GLU A 172 3.12 62.23 26.46
C GLU A 172 2.64 63.69 26.28
N GLU A 173 1.47 63.88 25.68
CA GLU A 173 0.82 65.19 25.49
C GLU A 173 0.56 65.87 26.84
N LEU A 174 -0.10 65.17 27.77
CA LEU A 174 -0.37 65.67 29.12
C LEU A 174 0.94 65.99 29.87
N SER A 175 1.96 65.14 29.75
CA SER A 175 3.28 65.38 30.34
C SER A 175 3.95 66.64 29.77
N LYS A 176 3.79 66.92 28.47
CA LYS A 176 4.27 68.18 27.85
C LYS A 176 3.52 69.39 28.39
N GLN A 177 2.19 69.32 28.47
CA GLN A 177 1.35 70.40 29.02
C GLN A 177 1.71 70.71 30.47
N LEU A 178 1.87 69.68 31.31
CA LEU A 178 2.22 69.82 32.73
C LEU A 178 3.61 70.48 32.89
N ARG A 179 4.59 70.09 32.07
CA ARG A 179 5.91 70.76 32.05
C ARG A 179 5.81 72.24 31.63
N GLN A 180 4.96 72.58 30.67
CA GLN A 180 4.74 73.97 30.27
C GLN A 180 4.09 74.79 31.39
N MET A 181 3.05 74.26 32.03
CA MET A 181 2.39 74.91 33.17
C MET A 181 3.34 75.10 34.36
N MET A 182 4.19 74.12 34.65
CA MET A 182 5.20 74.26 35.71
C MET A 182 6.18 75.40 35.41
N LYS A 183 6.61 75.55 34.14
CA LYS A 183 7.48 76.66 33.72
C LYS A 183 6.81 78.02 33.90
N THR A 184 5.53 78.16 33.54
CA THR A 184 4.80 79.43 33.70
C THR A 184 4.62 79.78 35.18
N VAL A 185 4.30 78.81 36.03
CA VAL A 185 4.20 79.02 37.49
C VAL A 185 5.55 79.44 38.09
N THR A 186 6.67 78.86 37.65
CA THR A 186 8.00 79.27 38.11
C THR A 186 8.44 80.65 37.63
N MET A 187 7.88 81.17 36.52
CA MET A 187 8.17 82.53 36.03
C MET A 187 7.33 83.62 36.69
N ILE A 188 6.26 83.27 37.39
CA ILE A 188 5.34 84.21 38.06
C ILE A 188 5.76 84.45 39.53
N LYS A 189 6.68 83.65 40.08
CA LYS A 189 7.33 83.89 41.37
C LYS A 189 8.63 84.66 41.19
#